data_AF-A0A6P7HDB7-F1
#
_entry.id   AF-A0A6P7HDB7-F1
#
_cell.length_a   1.000
_cell.length_b   1.000
_cell.length_c   1.000
_cell.angle_alpha   90.00
_cell.angle_beta   90.00
_cell.angle_gamma   90.00
#
_symmetry.space_group_name_H-M   'P 1'
#
loop_
_entity.id
_entity.type
_entity.pdbx_description
1 polymer ?
#
loop_
_entity_poly.entity_id
_entity_poly.type
_entity_poly.pdbx_seq_one_letter_code
_entity_poly.pdbx_strand_id
1 'polypeptide(L)'
;MIPILSHCAIYRILDEYQTVMADHQEFSILLSNILRLGERLSREHKLQPRRFEAFIHEVTSIELLISQFNSLQYKLNPSKNINEEIDAFVMKLVTGQEVEIQNKSHSDIGKRIIAMFGDAQKSILGDQTGDERNRENAAFPTPSSREFVMRVNAVKPAVYSAKCPQLLRAVLSKDEFRLVGAFSEDTAFF
;
A
#
# COMPACT_ATOMS: atom_id res chain seq x y z
N MET A 1 11.38 -35.11 -6.23
CA MET A 1 11.01 -34.44 -4.97
C MET A 1 10.90 -32.93 -5.16
N ILE A 2 11.99 -32.22 -5.48
CA ILE A 2 12.02 -30.74 -5.55
C ILE A 2 11.03 -30.13 -6.57
N PRO A 3 10.90 -30.63 -7.81
CA PRO A 3 9.92 -30.08 -8.77
C PRO A 3 8.47 -30.22 -8.32
N ILE A 4 8.17 -31.28 -7.56
CA ILE A 4 6.82 -31.55 -7.02
C ILE A 4 6.50 -30.54 -5.91
N LEU A 5 7.47 -30.27 -5.03
CA LEU A 5 7.31 -29.28 -3.96
C LEU A 5 7.16 -27.86 -4.51
N SER A 6 7.98 -27.47 -5.51
CA SER A 6 7.84 -26.16 -6.15
C SER A 6 6.50 -26.02 -6.85
N HIS A 7 6.04 -27.06 -7.56
CA HIS A 7 4.73 -27.04 -8.20
C HIS A 7 3.59 -26.96 -7.19
N CYS A 8 3.67 -27.71 -6.08
CA CYS A 8 2.66 -27.67 -5.01
C CYS A 8 2.57 -26.29 -4.34
N ALA A 9 3.72 -25.65 -4.08
CA ALA A 9 3.77 -24.30 -3.53
C ALA A 9 3.12 -23.28 -4.47
N ILE A 10 3.45 -23.34 -5.77
CA ILE A 10 2.86 -22.46 -6.79
C ILE A 10 1.35 -22.68 -6.89
N TYR A 11 0.91 -23.94 -6.88
CA TYR A 11 -0.52 -24.28 -6.97
C TYR A 11 -1.31 -23.77 -5.77
N ARG A 12 -0.74 -23.89 -4.56
CA ARG A 12 -1.37 -23.36 -3.35
C ARG A 12 -1.50 -21.84 -3.40
N ILE A 13 -0.46 -21.13 -3.82
CA ILE A 13 -0.52 -19.67 -3.99
C ILE A 13 -1.58 -19.28 -5.03
N LEU A 14 -1.69 -20.03 -6.12
CA LEU A 14 -2.70 -19.80 -7.16
C LEU A 14 -4.14 -19.94 -6.64
N ASP A 15 -4.39 -20.97 -5.83
CA ASP A 15 -5.70 -21.21 -5.22
C ASP A 15 -6.08 -20.12 -4.20
N GLU A 16 -5.14 -19.76 -3.33
CA GLU A 16 -5.30 -18.64 -2.38
C GLU A 16 -5.43 -17.29 -3.11
N TYR A 17 -4.84 -17.12 -4.29
CA TYR A 17 -4.99 -15.92 -5.11
C TYR A 17 -6.38 -15.81 -5.73
N GLN A 18 -6.88 -16.88 -6.36
CA GLN A 18 -8.18 -16.87 -7.05
C GLN A 18 -9.33 -16.55 -6.11
N THR A 19 -9.19 -16.93 -4.84
CA THR A 19 -10.21 -16.71 -3.82
C THR A 19 -10.19 -15.28 -3.25
N VAL A 20 -9.07 -14.57 -3.36
CA VAL A 20 -8.85 -13.31 -2.62
C VAL A 20 -8.66 -12.10 -3.54
N MET A 21 -7.96 -12.24 -4.68
CA MET A 21 -7.37 -11.10 -5.43
C MET A 21 -7.59 -11.16 -6.94
N ALA A 22 -8.80 -11.48 -7.41
CA ALA A 22 -9.03 -11.83 -8.81
C ALA A 22 -8.68 -10.75 -9.87
N ASP A 23 -8.47 -9.47 -9.50
CA ASP A 23 -8.50 -8.36 -10.46
C ASP A 23 -7.31 -7.38 -10.38
N HIS A 24 -6.16 -7.79 -9.85
CA HIS A 24 -5.03 -6.88 -9.60
C HIS A 24 -3.78 -7.18 -10.46
N GLN A 25 -3.46 -6.22 -11.33
CA GLN A 25 -2.37 -6.30 -12.32
C GLN A 25 -0.97 -6.48 -11.71
N GLU A 26 -0.71 -5.91 -10.53
CA GLU A 26 0.58 -6.01 -9.84
C GLU A 26 0.92 -7.45 -9.43
N PHE A 27 -0.08 -8.22 -9.00
CA PHE A 27 0.11 -9.62 -8.61
C PHE A 27 0.25 -10.56 -9.80
N SER A 28 -0.36 -10.24 -10.94
CA SER A 28 -0.17 -10.99 -12.19
C SER A 28 1.32 -11.05 -12.59
N ILE A 29 2.04 -9.94 -12.40
CA ILE A 29 3.47 -9.85 -12.68
C ILE A 29 4.26 -10.75 -11.72
N LEU A 30 3.99 -10.67 -10.42
CA LEU A 30 4.65 -11.51 -9.40
C LEU A 30 4.39 -13.01 -9.63
N LEU A 31 3.17 -13.37 -9.98
CA LEU A 31 2.80 -14.74 -10.30
C LEU A 31 3.54 -15.26 -11.55
N SER A 32 3.62 -14.44 -12.60
CA SER A 32 4.37 -14.79 -13.82
C SER A 32 5.86 -15.00 -13.55
N ASN A 33 6.43 -14.23 -12.61
CA ASN A 33 7.81 -14.37 -12.19
C ASN A 33 8.03 -15.68 -11.42
N ILE A 34 7.15 -16.02 -10.49
CA ILE A 34 7.20 -17.30 -9.76
C ILE A 34 7.07 -18.49 -10.71
N LEU A 35 6.13 -18.44 -11.67
CA LEU A 35 5.95 -19.51 -12.66
C LEU A 35 7.23 -19.69 -13.48
N ARG A 36 7.83 -18.60 -13.94
CA ARG A 36 9.10 -18.62 -14.69
C ARG A 36 10.27 -19.17 -13.86
N LEU A 37 10.34 -18.82 -12.57
CA LEU A 37 11.35 -19.35 -11.65
C LEU A 37 11.14 -20.84 -11.39
N GLY A 38 9.89 -21.27 -11.17
CA GLY A 38 9.49 -22.66 -10.99
C GLY A 38 9.80 -23.54 -12.21
N GLU A 39 9.54 -23.04 -13.42
CA GLU A 39 9.88 -23.74 -14.66
C GLU A 39 11.40 -23.95 -14.80
N ARG A 40 12.19 -22.90 -14.51
CA ARG A 40 13.66 -22.96 -14.55
C ARG A 40 14.20 -23.96 -13.54
N LEU A 41 13.69 -23.93 -12.30
CA LEU A 41 14.10 -24.88 -11.26
C LEU A 41 13.71 -26.33 -11.58
N SER A 42 12.58 -26.53 -12.26
CA SER A 42 12.10 -27.87 -12.63
C SER A 42 12.92 -28.53 -13.74
N ARG A 43 13.58 -27.74 -14.60
CA ARG A 43 14.41 -28.23 -15.71
C ARG A 43 15.87 -28.46 -15.33
N GLU A 44 16.30 -28.01 -14.16
CA GLU A 44 17.69 -28.12 -13.74
C GLU A 44 18.02 -29.49 -13.15
N HIS A 45 19.10 -30.09 -13.64
CA HIS A 45 19.62 -31.36 -13.13
C HIS A 45 20.62 -31.19 -11.98
N LYS A 46 21.11 -29.96 -11.74
CA LYS A 46 22.09 -29.64 -10.69
C LYS A 46 21.49 -28.71 -9.64
N LEU A 47 21.74 -29.01 -8.36
CA LEU A 47 21.26 -28.21 -7.24
C LEU A 47 22.07 -26.92 -7.09
N GLN A 48 21.47 -25.78 -7.45
CA GLN A 48 22.05 -24.46 -7.22
C GLN A 48 21.35 -23.76 -6.04
N PRO A 49 21.96 -23.73 -4.84
CA PRO A 49 21.29 -23.25 -3.62
C PRO A 49 20.78 -21.80 -3.73
N ARG A 50 21.54 -20.92 -4.39
CA ARG A 50 21.15 -19.50 -4.59
C ARG A 50 19.85 -19.31 -5.37
N ARG A 51 19.55 -20.22 -6.32
CA ARG A 51 18.30 -20.13 -7.11
C ARG A 51 17.10 -20.60 -6.30
N PHE A 52 17.29 -21.60 -5.45
CA PHE A 52 16.26 -22.04 -4.51
C PHE A 52 15.98 -20.99 -3.46
N GLU A 53 17.01 -20.34 -2.95
CA GLU A 53 16.87 -19.21 -2.03
C GLU A 53 16.07 -18.06 -2.67
N ALA A 54 16.38 -17.70 -3.93
CA ALA A 54 15.62 -16.70 -4.66
C ALA A 54 14.15 -17.09 -4.86
N PHE A 55 13.87 -18.36 -5.16
CA PHE A 55 12.49 -18.86 -5.30
C PHE A 55 11.74 -18.87 -3.96
N ILE A 56 12.38 -19.34 -2.89
CA ILE A 56 11.79 -19.34 -1.54
C ILE A 56 11.49 -17.91 -1.12
N HIS A 57 12.42 -16.97 -1.33
CA HIS A 57 12.21 -15.57 -1.01
C HIS A 57 11.00 -14.98 -1.76
N GLU A 58 10.86 -15.30 -3.05
CA GLU A 58 9.72 -14.85 -3.85
C GLU A 58 8.39 -15.45 -3.34
N VAL A 59 8.37 -16.76 -3.06
CA VAL A 59 7.22 -17.47 -2.48
C VAL A 59 6.82 -16.85 -1.14
N THR A 60 7.77 -16.67 -0.23
CA THR A 60 7.54 -16.05 1.09
C THR A 60 7.04 -14.61 0.95
N SER A 61 7.54 -13.85 -0.02
CA SER A 61 7.09 -12.48 -0.26
C SER A 61 5.62 -12.46 -0.68
N ILE A 62 5.18 -13.37 -1.56
CA ILE A 62 3.77 -13.46 -1.96
C ILE A 62 2.88 -13.96 -0.81
N GLU A 63 3.30 -15.00 -0.08
CA GLU A 63 2.56 -15.50 1.07
C GLU A 63 2.36 -14.42 2.15
N LEU A 64 3.39 -13.59 2.36
CA LEU A 64 3.31 -12.45 3.27
C LEU A 64 2.27 -11.42 2.79
N LEU A 65 2.26 -11.09 1.50
CA LEU A 65 1.27 -10.17 0.93
C LEU A 65 -0.16 -10.71 1.07
N ILE A 66 -0.38 -12.00 0.76
CA ILE A 66 -1.69 -12.67 0.93
C ILE A 66 -2.10 -12.64 2.41
N SER A 67 -1.18 -12.96 3.32
CA SER A 67 -1.44 -12.96 4.76
C SER A 67 -1.78 -11.56 5.29
N GLN A 68 -1.08 -10.53 4.82
CA GLN A 68 -1.36 -9.14 5.16
C GLN A 68 -2.72 -8.69 4.65
N PHE A 69 -3.04 -9.01 3.40
CA PHE A 69 -4.34 -8.73 2.82
C PHE A 69 -5.46 -9.36 3.65
N ASN A 70 -5.39 -10.68 3.90
CA ASN A 70 -6.40 -11.40 4.68
C ASN A 70 -6.54 -10.85 6.11
N SER A 71 -5.43 -10.48 6.75
CA SER A 71 -5.45 -9.86 8.08
C SER A 71 -6.14 -8.51 8.06
N LEU A 72 -5.84 -7.66 7.08
CA LEU A 72 -6.45 -6.35 6.93
C LEU A 72 -7.93 -6.45 6.56
N GLN A 73 -8.28 -7.37 5.66
CA GLN A 73 -9.66 -7.63 5.28
C GLN A 73 -10.48 -8.08 6.50
N TYR A 74 -9.94 -8.99 7.32
CA TYR A 74 -10.59 -9.39 8.58
C TYR A 74 -10.73 -8.24 9.58
N LYS A 75 -9.71 -7.38 9.68
CA LYS A 75 -9.72 -6.23 10.59
C LYS A 75 -10.68 -5.15 10.14
N LEU A 76 -10.75 -4.83 8.85
CA LEU A 76 -11.54 -3.72 8.31
C LEU A 76 -12.96 -4.12 7.92
N ASN A 77 -13.18 -5.39 7.57
CA ASN A 77 -14.48 -5.94 7.18
C ASN A 77 -14.83 -7.18 8.02
N PRO A 78 -15.14 -7.02 9.32
CA PRO A 78 -15.52 -8.14 10.18
C PRO A 78 -16.81 -8.84 9.73
N SER A 79 -17.69 -8.12 9.03
CA SER A 79 -18.97 -8.62 8.53
C SER A 79 -18.83 -9.51 7.29
N LYS A 80 -17.64 -9.58 6.67
CA LYS A 80 -17.38 -10.31 5.42
C LYS A 80 -18.39 -9.99 4.31
N ASN A 81 -18.89 -8.75 4.27
CA ASN A 81 -19.74 -8.32 3.17
C ASN A 81 -18.86 -8.16 1.93
N ILE A 82 -19.31 -8.67 0.78
CA ILE A 82 -18.61 -8.46 -0.49
C ILE A 82 -18.74 -6.97 -0.81
N ASN A 83 -17.65 -6.23 -0.60
CA ASN A 83 -17.56 -4.82 -0.93
C ASN A 83 -16.22 -4.58 -1.63
N GLU A 84 -16.28 -4.48 -2.95
CA GLU A 84 -15.13 -4.25 -3.83
C GLU A 84 -14.36 -2.98 -3.45
N GLU A 85 -15.02 -1.97 -2.87
CA GLU A 85 -14.37 -0.75 -2.40
C GLU A 85 -13.42 -1.01 -1.23
N ILE A 86 -13.78 -1.94 -0.33
CA ILE A 86 -12.93 -2.32 0.80
C ILE A 86 -11.74 -3.14 0.30
N ASP A 87 -11.95 -4.05 -0.66
CA ASP A 87 -10.88 -4.87 -1.21
C ASP A 87 -9.85 -3.99 -1.95
N ALA A 88 -10.30 -3.03 -2.76
CA ALA A 88 -9.43 -2.03 -3.38
C ALA A 88 -8.72 -1.13 -2.36
N PHE A 89 -9.39 -0.76 -1.26
CA PHE A 89 -8.79 0.01 -0.17
C PHE A 89 -7.68 -0.79 0.56
N VAL A 90 -7.96 -2.05 0.90
CA VAL A 90 -6.99 -2.96 1.53
C VAL A 90 -5.81 -3.20 0.61
N MET A 91 -6.05 -3.39 -0.69
CA MET A 91 -4.98 -3.57 -1.66
C MET A 91 -4.01 -2.39 -1.66
N LYS A 92 -4.53 -1.16 -1.76
CA LYS A 92 -3.69 0.06 -1.72
C LYS A 92 -2.89 0.16 -0.43
N LEU A 93 -3.46 -0.27 0.71
CA LEU A 93 -2.73 -0.33 1.98
C LEU A 93 -1.59 -1.37 1.97
N VAL A 94 -1.83 -2.56 1.43
CA VAL A 94 -0.82 -3.62 1.32
C VAL A 94 0.33 -3.21 0.39
N THR A 95 0.04 -2.49 -0.69
CA THR A 95 1.07 -1.97 -1.61
C THR A 95 1.81 -0.74 -1.08
N GLY A 96 1.45 -0.25 0.12
CA GLY A 96 2.09 0.90 0.75
C GLY A 96 1.70 2.24 0.13
N GLN A 97 0.61 2.30 -0.63
CA GLN A 97 0.08 3.55 -1.15
C GLN A 97 -0.65 4.33 -0.05
N GLU A 98 -0.52 5.65 -0.07
CA GLU A 98 -1.32 6.52 0.79
C GLU A 98 -2.78 6.51 0.31
N VAL A 99 -3.72 6.25 1.23
CA VAL A 99 -5.15 6.14 0.91
C VAL A 99 -5.94 7.17 1.68
N GLU A 100 -6.82 7.87 0.97
CA GLU A 100 -7.76 8.80 1.58
C GLU A 100 -9.01 8.06 2.10
N ILE A 101 -9.38 8.34 3.35
CA ILE A 101 -10.61 7.80 3.95
C ILE A 101 -11.74 8.80 3.69
N GLN A 102 -12.60 8.48 2.73
CA GLN A 102 -13.79 9.29 2.44
C GLN A 102 -14.67 9.41 3.70
N ASN A 103 -15.25 10.59 3.92
CA ASN A 103 -16.12 10.88 5.07
C ASN A 103 -15.47 10.65 6.46
N LYS A 104 -14.14 10.48 6.53
CA LYS A 104 -13.36 10.38 7.78
C LYS A 104 -14.01 9.42 8.78
N SER A 105 -14.37 9.92 9.98
CA SER A 105 -14.93 9.14 11.10
C SER A 105 -16.35 8.64 10.84
N HIS A 106 -17.03 9.12 9.79
CA HIS A 106 -18.39 8.69 9.46
C HIS A 106 -18.42 7.47 8.53
N SER A 107 -17.33 7.19 7.81
CA SER A 107 -17.18 5.96 7.03
C SER A 107 -17.01 4.74 7.94
N ASP A 108 -17.51 3.59 7.50
CA ASP A 108 -17.42 2.34 8.26
C ASP A 108 -15.97 1.90 8.47
N ILE A 109 -15.11 2.11 7.45
CA ILE A 109 -13.66 1.91 7.54
C ILE A 109 -13.06 2.87 8.59
N GLY A 110 -13.48 4.13 8.56
CA GLY A 110 -12.98 5.16 9.50
C GLY A 110 -13.34 4.86 10.95
N LYS A 111 -14.61 4.51 11.22
CA LYS A 111 -15.07 4.07 12.56
C LYS A 111 -14.25 2.89 13.07
N ARG A 112 -13.98 1.92 12.19
CA ARG A 112 -13.20 0.73 12.54
C ARG A 112 -11.75 1.06 12.88
N ILE A 113 -11.11 1.93 12.10
CA ILE A 113 -9.75 2.40 12.35
C ILE A 113 -9.67 3.10 13.71
N ILE A 114 -10.63 3.97 14.01
CA ILE A 114 -10.69 4.69 15.29
C ILE A 114 -10.86 3.72 16.46
N ALA A 115 -11.74 2.71 16.33
CA ALA A 115 -11.89 1.67 17.33
C ALA A 115 -10.58 0.89 17.55
N MET A 116 -9.90 0.48 16.47
CA MET A 116 -8.61 -0.23 16.55
C MET A 116 -7.52 0.61 17.22
N PHE A 117 -7.44 1.92 16.94
CA PHE A 117 -6.50 2.81 17.62
C PHE A 117 -6.84 2.97 19.10
N GLY A 118 -8.14 3.08 19.44
CA GLY A 118 -8.58 3.15 20.84
C GLY A 118 -8.21 1.88 21.62
N ASP A 119 -8.41 0.70 21.03
CA ASP A 119 -8.06 -0.57 21.66
C ASP A 119 -6.53 -0.75 21.80
N ALA A 120 -5.76 -0.32 20.80
CA ALA A 120 -4.30 -0.30 20.87
C ALA A 120 -3.79 0.64 21.97
N GLN A 121 -4.39 1.82 22.14
CA GLN A 121 -4.03 2.76 23.20
C GLN A 121 -4.32 2.19 24.59
N LYS A 122 -5.49 1.56 24.79
CA LYS A 122 -5.84 0.90 26.07
C LYS A 122 -4.86 -0.23 26.41
N SER A 123 -4.47 -1.00 25.39
CA SER A 123 -3.47 -2.07 25.55
C SER A 123 -2.11 -1.54 26.02
N ILE A 124 -1.72 -0.33 25.63
CA ILE A 124 -0.41 0.25 25.94
C ILE A 124 -0.44 0.96 27.31
N LEU A 125 -1.49 1.74 27.59
CA LEU A 125 -1.57 2.56 28.81
C LEU A 125 -2.10 1.78 30.03
N GLY A 126 -2.63 0.56 29.84
CA GLY A 126 -3.40 -0.13 30.87
C GLY A 126 -4.71 0.62 31.16
N ASP A 127 -5.64 -0.02 31.86
CA ASP A 127 -7.05 0.40 32.03
C ASP A 127 -7.26 1.71 32.85
N GLN A 128 -6.25 2.60 32.93
CA GLN A 128 -6.23 3.78 33.79
C GLN A 128 -6.88 5.03 33.20
N THR A 129 -7.43 4.97 31.99
CA THR A 129 -8.27 6.05 31.44
C THR A 129 -9.69 5.55 31.19
N GLY A 130 -10.40 5.30 32.29
CA GLY A 130 -11.84 5.13 32.29
C GLY A 130 -12.54 6.44 31.95
N ASP A 131 -12.58 6.79 30.67
CA ASP A 131 -13.50 7.80 30.15
C ASP A 131 -14.30 7.21 28.98
N GLU A 132 -15.25 6.33 29.33
CA GLU A 132 -16.24 5.80 28.38
C GLU A 132 -17.12 6.90 27.76
N ARG A 133 -17.12 8.11 28.34
CA ARG A 133 -17.92 9.26 27.88
C ARG A 133 -17.34 9.98 26.66
N ASN A 134 -16.10 9.69 26.26
CA ASN A 134 -15.48 10.33 25.09
C ASN A 134 -15.57 9.49 23.80
N ARG A 135 -16.19 8.30 23.87
CA ARG A 135 -16.40 7.43 22.69
C ARG A 135 -17.35 8.05 21.66
N GLU A 136 -18.24 8.95 22.07
CA GLU A 136 -19.14 9.67 21.15
C GLU A 136 -18.41 10.73 20.31
N ASN A 137 -17.22 11.18 20.74
CA ASN A 137 -16.35 12.08 19.99
C ASN A 137 -15.03 11.41 19.60
N ALA A 138 -15.10 10.14 19.20
CA ALA A 138 -13.95 9.43 18.65
C ALA A 138 -13.61 10.03 17.27
N ALA A 139 -12.86 11.13 17.27
CA ALA A 139 -12.38 11.81 16.09
C ALA A 139 -11.01 11.25 15.69
N PHE A 140 -10.66 11.34 14.41
CA PHE A 140 -9.28 11.11 13.98
C PHE A 140 -8.32 12.02 14.76
N PRO A 141 -7.08 11.57 15.02
CA PRO A 141 -6.08 12.40 15.69
C PRO A 141 -5.86 13.71 14.92
N THR A 142 -5.34 14.72 15.63
CA THR A 142 -4.96 15.98 15.00
C THR A 142 -4.00 15.71 13.83
N PRO A 143 -4.14 16.40 12.68
CA PRO A 143 -3.25 16.22 11.53
C PRO A 143 -1.77 16.31 11.91
N SER A 144 -0.97 15.35 11.45
CA SER A 144 0.46 15.30 11.73
C SER A 144 1.27 16.31 10.91
N SER A 145 0.82 16.58 9.69
CA SER A 145 1.45 17.53 8.76
C SER A 145 0.41 18.22 7.88
N ARG A 146 0.81 19.33 7.25
CA ARG A 146 0.03 20.06 6.24
C ARG A 146 0.83 20.15 4.95
N GLU A 147 0.21 19.83 3.83
CA GLU A 147 0.83 19.92 2.51
C GLU A 147 0.18 21.03 1.68
N PHE A 148 1.00 21.84 1.04
CA PHE A 148 0.59 22.87 0.10
C PHE A 148 1.18 22.58 -1.28
N VAL A 149 0.33 22.49 -2.29
CA VAL A 149 0.73 22.25 -3.67
C VAL A 149 0.43 23.50 -4.50
N MET A 150 1.47 24.19 -4.96
CA MET A 150 1.36 25.33 -5.87
C MET A 150 1.70 24.88 -7.29
N ARG A 151 0.73 25.01 -8.20
CA ARG A 151 0.89 24.73 -9.63
C ARG A 151 0.71 26.03 -10.40
N VAL A 152 1.70 26.39 -11.22
CA VAL A 152 1.68 27.64 -12.00
C VAL A 152 2.26 27.37 -13.38
N ASN A 153 1.67 27.95 -14.43
CA ASN A 153 2.30 28.03 -15.75
C ASN A 153 3.01 29.37 -15.86
N ALA A 154 4.33 29.35 -15.86
CA ALA A 154 5.17 30.56 -15.91
C ALA A 154 6.00 30.58 -17.19
N VAL A 155 6.24 31.78 -17.71
CA VAL A 155 7.14 32.00 -18.85
C VAL A 155 8.58 31.88 -18.35
N LYS A 156 9.36 30.93 -18.90
CA LYS A 156 10.75 30.65 -18.49
C LYS A 156 11.54 30.06 -19.67
N PRO A 157 12.80 30.47 -19.94
CA PRO A 157 13.61 31.41 -19.16
C PRO A 157 13.40 32.89 -19.47
N ALA A 158 12.93 33.27 -20.67
CA ALA A 158 12.82 34.66 -21.10
C ALA A 158 11.37 35.05 -21.40
N VAL A 159 11.05 36.34 -21.45
CA VAL A 159 9.66 36.86 -21.60
C VAL A 159 8.97 36.39 -22.90
N TYR A 160 9.75 36.05 -23.93
CA TYR A 160 9.26 35.52 -25.20
C TYR A 160 9.17 33.98 -25.24
N SER A 161 9.62 33.28 -24.19
CA SER A 161 9.55 31.83 -24.08
C SER A 161 8.10 31.35 -23.94
N ALA A 162 7.88 30.08 -24.27
CA ALA A 162 6.61 29.44 -23.98
C ALA A 162 6.33 29.40 -22.46
N LYS A 163 5.03 29.32 -22.11
CA LYS A 163 4.63 29.07 -20.72
C LYS A 163 4.90 27.62 -20.37
N CYS A 164 5.75 27.39 -19.38
CA CYS A 164 6.11 26.07 -18.89
C CYS A 164 5.43 25.79 -17.54
N PRO A 165 4.99 24.54 -17.30
CA PRO A 165 4.42 24.15 -16.02
C PRO A 165 5.49 24.15 -14.93
N GLN A 166 5.13 24.69 -13.76
CA GLN A 166 5.95 24.75 -12.56
C GLN A 166 5.14 24.15 -11.40
N LEU A 167 5.81 23.38 -10.56
CA LEU A 167 5.24 22.76 -9.37
C LEU A 167 6.13 23.11 -8.17
N LEU A 168 5.52 23.62 -7.10
CA LEU A 168 6.16 23.76 -5.80
C LEU A 168 5.30 23.07 -4.75
N ARG A 169 5.91 22.28 -3.89
CA ARG A 169 5.25 21.51 -2.84
C ARG A 169 5.91 21.80 -1.50
N ALA A 170 5.14 22.31 -0.55
CA ALA A 170 5.60 22.62 0.79
C ALA A 170 4.88 21.71 1.80
N VAL A 171 5.64 20.90 2.53
CA VAL A 171 5.14 20.03 3.60
C VAL A 171 5.60 20.61 4.93
N LEU A 172 4.63 20.98 5.77
CA LEU A 172 4.83 21.51 7.10
C LEU A 172 4.46 20.44 8.13
N SER A 173 5.45 19.90 8.82
CA SER A 173 5.28 19.00 9.97
C SER A 173 5.58 19.75 11.28
N LYS A 174 5.41 19.11 12.44
CA LYS A 174 5.76 19.73 13.73
C LYS A 174 7.25 20.04 13.88
N ASP A 175 8.09 19.14 13.38
CA ASP A 175 9.55 19.18 13.60
C ASP A 175 10.33 19.57 12.34
N GLU A 176 9.69 19.62 11.17
CA GLU A 176 10.35 19.88 9.89
C GLU A 176 9.49 20.68 8.91
N PHE A 177 10.17 21.43 8.04
CA PHE A 177 9.60 22.08 6.87
C PHE A 177 10.35 21.60 5.62
N ARG A 178 9.65 20.88 4.74
CA ARG A 178 10.20 20.34 3.49
C ARG A 178 9.62 21.07 2.28
N LEU A 179 10.49 21.52 1.38
CA LEU A 179 10.11 22.19 0.15
C LEU A 179 10.68 21.42 -1.05
N VAL A 180 9.84 21.08 -2.01
CA VAL A 180 10.22 20.39 -3.25
C VAL A 180 9.68 21.17 -4.43
N GLY A 181 10.54 21.49 -5.39
CA GLY A 181 10.17 22.17 -6.63
C GLY A 181 10.50 21.33 -7.86
N ALA A 182 9.61 21.35 -8.85
CA ALA A 182 9.89 20.86 -10.20
C ALA A 182 9.60 22.01 -11.17
N PHE A 183 10.64 22.42 -11.91
CA PHE A 183 10.59 23.59 -12.75
C PHE A 183 11.00 23.23 -14.18
N SER A 184 10.12 23.49 -15.14
CA SER A 184 10.37 23.25 -16.56
C SER A 184 10.81 24.55 -17.24
N GLU A 185 11.71 24.44 -18.21
CA GLU A 185 12.24 25.56 -18.99
C GLU A 185 12.06 25.27 -20.48
N ASP A 186 11.74 26.32 -21.24
CA ASP A 186 11.71 26.26 -22.70
C ASP A 186 13.14 26.23 -23.25
N THR A 187 13.48 25.17 -23.97
CA THR A 187 14.80 24.97 -24.59
C THR A 187 14.82 25.32 -26.08
N ALA A 188 13.71 25.85 -26.63
CA ALA A 188 13.68 26.31 -28.01
C ALA A 188 14.60 27.53 -28.17
N PHE A 189 15.73 27.32 -28.87
CA PHE A 189 16.60 28.39 -29.32
C PHE A 189 15.92 29.10 -30.49
N PHE A 190 15.49 30.35 -30.29
CA PHE A 190 15.09 31.27 -31.36
C PHE A 190 16.24 32.22 -31.68
#